data_AF-A0A9E3XTM1-F1
#
_entry.id   AF-A0A9E3XTM1-F1
#
_cell.length_a   1.000
_cell.length_b   1.000
_cell.length_c   1.000
_cell.angle_alpha   90.00
_cell.angle_beta   90.00
_cell.angle_gamma   90.00
#
_symmetry.space_group_name_H-M   'P 1'
#
loop_
_entity.id
_entity.type
_entity.pdbx_description
1 polymer ?
#
loop_
_entity_poly.entity_id
_entity_poly.type
_entity_poly.pdbx_seq_one_letter_code
_entity_poly.pdbx_strand_id
1 'polypeptide(L)' 'MGRDDWSLVGREDLVEAVVRHLGDPACDGVLLVGAAGVGTTRLLDEVHARLTTQRRLVNRVVGSQALHSVPYGALSHAI' A
#
# COMPACT_ATOMS: atom_id res chain seq x y z
N MET A 1 -5.40 20.15 2.82
CA MET A 1 -6.54 20.09 1.88
C MET A 1 -6.91 18.62 1.75
N GLY A 2 -7.92 18.16 2.52
CA GLY A 2 -8.31 16.74 2.52
C GLY A 2 -8.85 16.36 1.15
N ARG A 3 -8.22 15.38 0.49
CA ARG A 3 -8.83 14.75 -0.69
C ARG A 3 -10.11 14.10 -0.20
N ASP A 4 -11.20 14.37 -0.92
CA ASP A 4 -12.57 13.98 -0.64
C ASP A 4 -12.66 12.65 0.12
N ASP A 5 -13.25 12.70 1.32
CA ASP A 5 -13.38 11.59 2.28
C ASP A 5 -14.44 10.57 1.82
N TRP A 6 -14.38 10.20 0.54
CA TRP A 6 -15.23 9.17 0.00
C TRP A 6 -14.71 7.81 0.50
N SER A 7 -15.59 7.10 1.17
CA SER A 7 -15.32 5.74 1.66
C SER A 7 -14.93 4.85 0.49
N LEU A 8 -13.98 3.95 0.69
CA LEU A 8 -13.57 2.97 -0.31
C LEU A 8 -14.68 1.90 -0.45
N VAL A 9 -15.73 2.21 -1.21
CA VAL A 9 -16.91 1.34 -1.32
C VAL A 9 -16.61 0.07 -2.13
N GLY A 10 -16.97 -1.10 -1.58
CA GLY A 10 -17.01 -2.37 -2.31
C GLY A 10 -15.65 -3.01 -2.55
N ARG A 11 -14.68 -2.72 -1.69
CA ARG A 11 -13.31 -3.27 -1.72
C ARG A 11 -12.78 -3.61 -0.32
N GLU A 12 -13.63 -3.55 0.69
CA GLU A 12 -13.31 -3.86 2.07
C GLU A 12 -12.83 -5.32 2.22
N ASP A 13 -13.42 -6.24 1.46
CA ASP A 13 -13.01 -7.64 1.38
C ASP A 13 -11.57 -7.81 0.90
N LEU A 14 -11.16 -7.02 -0.11
CA LEU A 14 -9.81 -7.05 -0.65
C LEU A 14 -8.81 -6.42 0.32
N VAL A 15 -9.19 -5.34 1.01
CA VAL A 15 -8.35 -4.74 2.07
C VAL A 15 -8.11 -5.75 3.20
N GLU A 16 -9.18 -6.38 3.70
CA GLU A 16 -9.07 -7.39 4.76
C GLU A 16 -8.27 -8.62 4.29
N ALA A 17 -8.41 -9.03 3.03
CA ALA A 17 -7.59 -10.09 2.45
C ALA A 17 -6.10 -9.72 2.45
N VAL A 18 -5.73 -8.51 2.06
CA VAL A 18 -4.32 -8.05 2.08
C VAL A 18 -3.79 -8.03 3.51
N VAL A 19 -4.53 -7.44 4.46
CA VAL A 19 -4.13 -7.34 5.87
C VAL A 19 -3.96 -8.74 6.48
N ARG A 20 -4.86 -9.67 6.18
CA ARG A 20 -4.77 -11.06 6.63
C ARG A 20 -3.49 -11.74 6.13
N HIS A 21 -3.18 -11.62 4.84
CA HIS A 21 -1.96 -12.24 4.30
C HIS A 21 -0.70 -11.60 4.88
N LEU A 22 -0.66 -10.27 5.04
CA LEU A 22 0.48 -9.60 5.68
C LEU A 22 0.67 -9.95 7.15
N GLY A 23 -0.35 -10.52 7.81
CA GLY A 23 -0.26 -11.05 9.18
C GLY A 23 0.15 -12.53 9.26
N ASP A 24 0.18 -13.24 8.13
CA ASP A 24 0.54 -14.65 8.06
C ASP A 24 2.08 -14.80 7.98
N PRO A 25 2.72 -15.49 8.95
CA PRO A 25 4.17 -15.74 8.91
C PRO A 25 4.64 -16.53 7.68
N ALA A 26 3.75 -17.23 6.98
CA ALA A 26 4.07 -17.96 5.76
C ALA A 26 3.95 -17.10 4.48
N CYS A 27 3.55 -15.83 4.59
CA CYS A 27 3.38 -14.92 3.46
C CYS A 27 4.54 -13.91 3.40
N ASP A 28 5.37 -14.01 2.36
CA ASP A 28 6.49 -13.08 2.16
C ASP A 28 6.05 -11.69 1.67
N GLY A 29 4.85 -11.57 1.11
CA GLY A 29 4.33 -10.29 0.63
C GLY A 29 3.09 -10.43 -0.26
N VAL A 30 2.46 -9.29 -0.53
CA VAL A 30 1.27 -9.20 -1.37
C VAL A 30 1.55 -8.26 -2.55
N LEU A 31 1.34 -8.76 -3.77
CA LEU A 31 1.43 -7.97 -5.00
C LEU A 31 0.03 -7.63 -5.50
N LEU A 32 -0.28 -6.34 -5.60
CA LEU A 32 -1.52 -5.85 -6.17
C LEU A 32 -1.31 -5.46 -7.64
N VAL A 33 -2.05 -6.11 -8.54
CA VAL A 33 -1.99 -5.85 -9.99
C VAL A 33 -3.35 -5.38 -10.47
N GLY A 34 -3.38 -4.31 -11.27
CA GLY A 34 -4.61 -3.79 -11.83
C GLY A 34 -4.32 -2.80 -12.95
N ALA A 35 -5.32 -2.57 -13.81
CA ALA A 35 -5.22 -1.56 -14.86
C ALA A 35 -5.04 -0.15 -14.26
N ALA A 36 -4.50 0.78 -15.05
CA ALA A 36 -4.37 2.16 -14.62
C ALA A 36 -5.74 2.74 -14.21
N GLY A 37 -5.79 3.41 -13.04
CA GLY A 37 -7.00 4.07 -12.56
C GLY A 37 -8.01 3.20 -11.79
N VAL A 38 -7.79 1.89 -11.63
CA VAL A 38 -8.72 1.01 -10.90
C VAL A 38 -8.71 1.18 -9.38
N GLY A 39 -7.86 2.07 -8.85
CA GLY A 39 -7.82 2.41 -7.43
C GLY A 39 -6.80 1.62 -6.59
N THR A 40 -5.83 0.93 -7.18
CA THR A 40 -4.79 0.19 -6.42
C THR A 40 -4.08 1.06 -5.38
N THR A 41 -3.75 2.31 -5.73
CA THR A 41 -3.15 3.27 -4.80
C THR A 41 -4.08 3.59 -3.63
N ARG A 42 -5.38 3.76 -3.88
CA ARG A 42 -6.37 4.01 -2.81
C ARG A 42 -6.52 2.80 -1.90
N LEU A 43 -6.47 1.59 -2.47
CA LEU A 43 -6.49 0.34 -1.70
C LEU A 43 -5.26 0.23 -0.79
N LEU A 44 -4.06 0.56 -1.30
CA LEU A 44 -2.84 0.62 -0.49
C LEU A 44 -2.96 1.64 0.65
N ASP A 45 -3.56 2.81 0.40
CA ASP A 45 -3.78 3.82 1.43
C ASP A 45 -4.71 3.29 2.55
N GLU A 46 -5.73 2.49 2.21
CA GLU A 46 -6.64 1.87 3.18
C GLU A 46 -5.96 0.74 3.98
N VAL A 47 -5.19 -0.11 3.31
CA VAL A 47 -4.36 -1.13 3.98
C VAL A 47 -3.38 -0.46 4.94
N HIS A 48 -2.74 0.64 4.53
CA HIS A 48 -1.85 1.39 5.40
C HIS A 48 -2.58 1.92 6.63
N ALA A 49 -3.76 2.54 6.47
CA ALA A 49 -4.56 2.99 7.60
C ALA A 49 -4.85 1.84 8.57
N ARG A 50 -5.25 0.68 8.05
CA ARG A 50 -5.54 -0.53 8.85
C ARG A 50 -4.32 -1.04 9.62
N LEU A 51 -3.16 -1.17 8.96
CA LEU A 51 -1.92 -1.62 9.61
C LEU A 51 -1.44 -0.64 10.69
N THR A 52 -1.61 0.67 10.46
CA THR A 52 -1.30 1.69 11.46
C THR A 52 -2.21 1.58 12.69
N THR A 53 -3.50 1.27 12.52
CA THR A 53 -4.39 0.99 13.67
C THR A 53 -3.94 -0.22 14.50
N GLN A 54 -3.22 -1.17 13.87
CA GLN A 54 -2.62 -2.34 14.52
C GLN A 54 -1.23 -2.06 15.11
N ARG A 55 -0.81 -0.79 15.18
CA ARG A 55 0.52 -0.35 15.65
C ARG A 55 1.70 -0.97 14.90
N ARG A 56 1.51 -1.33 13.63
CA ARG A 56 2.61 -1.76 12.77
C ARG A 56 3.34 -0.55 12.22
N LEU A 57 4.67 -0.66 12.13
CA LEU A 57 5.49 0.31 11.40
C LEU A 57 5.29 0.09 9.90
N VAL A 58 4.91 1.15 9.19
CA VAL A 58 4.65 1.11 7.75
C VAL A 58 5.42 2.25 7.09
N ASN A 59 6.30 1.91 6.15
CA ASN A 59 7.02 2.87 5.32
C ASN A 59 6.43 2.86 3.90
N ARG A 60 6.04 4.04 3.41
CA ARG A 60 5.55 4.21 2.04
C ARG A 60 6.71 4.52 1.11
N VAL A 61 6.82 3.71 0.06
CA VAL A 61 7.84 3.85 -0.98
C VAL A 61 7.13 4.04 -2.32
N VAL A 62 7.60 5.00 -3.12
CA VAL A 62 7.05 5.27 -4.45
C VAL A 62 8.15 5.12 -5.49
N GLY A 63 8.02 4.12 -6.35
CA GLY A 63 8.84 4.02 -7.55
C GLY A 63 8.47 5.14 -8.52
N SER A 64 9.47 5.86 -9.03
CA SER A 64 9.28 6.91 -10.03
C SER A 64 10.36 6.82 -11.10
N GLN A 65 10.08 7.38 -12.28
CA GLN A 65 11.06 7.45 -13.37
C GLN A 65 12.29 8.29 -13.01
N ALA A 66 12.15 9.26 -12.10
CA ALA A 66 13.24 10.15 -11.69
C ALA A 66 14.42 9.41 -11.02
N LEU A 67 14.15 8.26 -10.39
CA LEU A 67 15.16 7.46 -9.69
C LEU A 67 15.47 6.14 -10.39
N HIS A 68 15.06 5.97 -11.66
CA HIS A 68 15.17 4.70 -12.38
C HIS A 68 16.62 4.19 -12.50
N SER A 69 17.59 5.08 -12.64
CA SER A 69 19.02 4.73 -12.76
C SER A 69 19.77 4.59 -11.43
N VAL A 70 19.11 4.88 -10.31
CA VAL A 70 19.73 4.85 -8.97
C VAL A 70 19.33 3.54 -8.28
N PRO A 71 20.27 2.59 -8.05
CA PRO A 71 19.96 1.36 -7.33
C PRO A 71 19.33 1.67 -5.97
N TYR A 72 18.17 1.07 -5.72
CA TYR A 72 17.39 1.28 -4.48
C TYR A 72 17.03 2.75 -4.18
N GLY A 73 17.06 3.65 -5.17
CA GLY A 73 16.85 5.08 -4.94
C GLY A 73 15.52 5.40 -4.25
N ALA A 74 14.47 4.65 -4.56
CA ALA A 74 13.14 4.80 -3.94
C ALA A 74 13.12 4.47 -2.42
N LEU A 75 14.13 3.77 -1.91
CA LEU A 75 14.25 3.41 -0.49
C LEU A 75 15.09 4.40 0.32
N SER A 76 15.74 5.36 -0.33
CA SER A 76 16.68 6.28 0.32
C SER A 76 16.08 7.12 1.45
N HIS A 77 14.76 7.39 1.41
CA HIS A 77 14.04 8.11 2.46
C HIS A 77 13.40 7.21 3.53
N ALA A 78 13.50 5.89 3.38
CA ALA A 78 12.77 4.91 4.18
C ALA A 78 13.64 4.18 5.23
N ILE A 79 14.92 4.54 5.34
CA ILE A 79 15.93 3.98 6.26
C ILE A 79 16.29 4.96 7.37
#